data_AF-A0A2S7ZGY4-F1
#
_entry.id   AF-A0A2S7ZGY4-F1
#
_cell.length_a   1.000
_cell.length_b   1.000
_cell.length_c   1.000
_cell.angle_alpha   90.00
_cell.angle_beta   90.00
_cell.angle_gamma   90.00
#
_symmetry.space_group_name_H-M   'P 1'
#
loop_
_entity.id
_entity.type
_entity.pdbx_description
1 polymer ?
#
loop_
_entity_poly.entity_id
_entity_poly.type
_entity_poly.pdbx_seq_one_letter_code
_entity_poly.pdbx_strand_id
1 'polypeptide(L)'
;MNNRKKRDNKLYSVTRKQAYERDNGQCVICGYRAEQCHHIVFRSQGGLSDLRNLACLCMQCHNQAHGVFAKEIRKHLLEEIEKRTDEYEKMQN
;
A
#
# COMPACT_ATOMS: atom_id res chain seq x y z
N MET A 1 11.94 4.73 -21.45
CA MET A 1 11.32 4.25 -20.18
C MET A 1 12.25 3.20 -19.56
N ASN A 2 12.74 3.38 -18.33
CA ASN A 2 13.62 2.39 -17.68
C ASN A 2 12.89 1.04 -17.50
N ASN A 3 13.56 -0.08 -17.82
CA ASN A 3 13.04 -1.45 -17.66
C ASN A 3 12.53 -1.73 -16.24
N ARG A 4 13.14 -1.14 -15.20
CA ARG A 4 12.65 -1.23 -13.82
C ARG A 4 11.24 -0.67 -13.68
N LYS A 5 10.99 0.55 -14.18
CA LYS A 5 9.68 1.22 -14.12
C LYS A 5 8.61 0.45 -14.87
N LYS A 6 8.96 -0.13 -16.03
CA LYS A 6 8.03 -0.97 -16.81
C LYS A 6 7.57 -2.21 -16.03
N ARG A 7 8.52 -2.94 -15.43
CA ARG A 7 8.22 -4.13 -14.61
C ARG A 7 7.39 -3.77 -13.38
N ASP A 8 7.76 -2.71 -12.68
CA ASP A 8 7.06 -2.26 -11.48
C ASP A 8 5.64 -1.74 -11.78
N ASN A 9 5.41 -1.07 -12.92
CA ASN A 9 4.06 -0.73 -13.36
C ASN A 9 3.20 -1.97 -13.65
N LYS A 10 3.79 -3.02 -14.24
CA LYS A 10 3.09 -4.29 -14.47
C LYS A 10 2.72 -4.95 -13.15
N LEU A 11 3.65 -4.99 -12.20
CA LEU A 11 3.40 -5.47 -10.84
C LEU A 11 2.26 -4.71 -10.18
N TYR A 12 2.31 -3.36 -10.19
CA TYR A 12 1.28 -2.50 -9.63
C TYR A 12 -0.12 -2.78 -10.20
N SER A 13 -0.23 -3.06 -11.49
CA SER A 13 -1.54 -3.32 -12.12
C SER A 13 -2.26 -4.55 -11.54
N VAL A 14 -1.50 -5.50 -10.99
CA VAL A 14 -1.99 -6.70 -10.31
C VAL A 14 -2.18 -6.42 -8.83
N THR A 15 -1.10 -6.02 -8.15
CA THR A 15 -1.07 -5.87 -6.69
C THR A 15 -1.97 -4.75 -6.18
N ARG A 16 -2.25 -3.72 -7.00
CA ARG A 16 -3.25 -2.69 -6.64
C ARG A 16 -4.62 -3.32 -6.40
N LYS A 17 -5.06 -4.25 -7.25
CA LYS A 17 -6.37 -4.90 -7.07
C LYS A 17 -6.38 -5.76 -5.82
N GLN A 18 -5.31 -6.53 -5.60
CA GLN A 18 -5.14 -7.36 -4.40
C GLN A 18 -5.10 -6.51 -3.12
N ALA A 19 -4.48 -5.33 -3.15
CA ALA A 19 -4.46 -4.43 -2.00
C ALA A 19 -5.88 -3.96 -1.63
N TYR A 20 -6.70 -3.59 -2.62
CA TYR A 20 -8.10 -3.24 -2.39
C TYR A 20 -8.92 -4.42 -1.86
N GLU A 21 -8.68 -5.63 -2.35
CA GLU A 21 -9.34 -6.84 -1.87
C GLU A 21 -8.94 -7.15 -0.42
N ARG A 22 -7.64 -7.23 -0.12
CA ARG A 22 -7.08 -7.45 1.22
C ARG A 22 -7.63 -6.43 2.24
N ASP A 23 -7.67 -5.16 1.84
CA ASP A 23 -8.07 -4.07 2.73
C ASP A 23 -9.60 -3.82 2.72
N ASN A 24 -10.39 -4.69 2.08
CA ASN A 24 -11.85 -4.57 1.93
C ASN A 24 -12.30 -3.21 1.35
N GLY A 25 -11.47 -2.60 0.51
CA GLY A 25 -11.69 -1.27 -0.04
C GLY A 25 -11.71 -0.14 1.00
N GLN A 26 -11.17 -0.38 2.19
CA GLN A 26 -11.14 0.56 3.30
C GLN A 26 -9.72 1.08 3.55
N CYS A 27 -9.66 2.29 4.12
CA CYS A 27 -8.47 2.92 4.60
C CYS A 27 -7.93 2.12 5.77
N VAL A 28 -6.70 1.63 5.67
CA VAL A 28 -6.11 0.81 6.72
C VAL A 28 -5.84 1.59 8.02
N ILE A 29 -5.81 2.93 7.96
CA ILE A 29 -5.60 3.79 9.13
C ILE A 29 -6.91 4.12 9.85
N CYS A 30 -7.96 4.50 9.12
CA CYS A 30 -9.18 5.05 9.72
C CYS A 30 -10.47 4.27 9.41
N GLY A 31 -10.41 3.23 8.57
CA GLY A 31 -11.57 2.41 8.20
C GLY A 31 -12.55 3.06 7.21
N TYR A 32 -12.39 4.35 6.87
CA TYR A 32 -13.20 4.99 5.83
C TYR A 32 -12.92 4.39 4.45
N ARG A 33 -13.75 4.66 3.44
CA ARG A 33 -13.51 4.18 2.07
C ARG A 33 -12.13 4.62 1.57
N ALA A 34 -11.39 3.69 0.96
CA ALA A 34 -10.12 4.00 0.33
C ALA A 34 -10.33 4.62 -1.06
N GLU A 35 -9.54 5.63 -1.38
CA GLU A 35 -9.50 6.23 -2.71
C GLU A 35 -8.18 5.98 -3.45
N GLN A 36 -7.09 5.71 -2.72
CA GLN A 36 -5.76 5.53 -3.31
C GLN A 36 -4.99 4.37 -2.66
N CYS A 37 -4.17 3.68 -3.46
CA CYS A 37 -3.13 2.80 -2.93
C CYS A 37 -1.84 3.60 -2.78
N HIS A 38 -1.38 3.73 -1.55
CA HIS A 38 -0.15 4.39 -1.17
C HIS A 38 1.04 3.43 -1.22
N HIS A 39 2.17 3.87 -1.76
CA HIS A 39 3.45 3.17 -1.64
C HIS A 39 4.13 3.57 -0.32
N ILE A 40 4.14 2.66 0.67
CA ILE A 40 4.66 2.92 2.04
C ILE A 40 6.16 3.28 1.99
N VAL A 41 6.92 2.51 1.21
CA VAL A 41 8.23 2.89 0.69
C VAL A 41 8.05 3.53 -0.67
N PHE A 42 8.34 4.83 -0.79
CA PHE A 42 8.18 5.56 -2.04
C PHE A 42 9.02 4.96 -3.18
N ARG A 43 8.46 4.99 -4.39
CA ARG A 43 9.14 4.51 -5.60
C ARG A 43 10.45 5.26 -5.88
N SER A 44 10.51 6.55 -5.53
CA SER A 44 11.73 7.36 -5.60
C SER A 44 12.83 6.91 -4.64
N GLN A 45 12.46 6.26 -3.53
CA GLN A 45 13.36 5.66 -2.55
C GLN A 45 13.61 4.17 -2.82
N GLY A 46 13.22 3.68 -4.01
CA GLY A 46 13.43 2.31 -4.43
C GLY A 46 12.33 1.32 -4.04
N GLY A 47 11.24 1.77 -3.43
CA GLY A 47 10.09 0.91 -3.13
C GLY A 47 9.42 0.38 -4.40
N LEU A 48 9.09 -0.91 -4.39
CA LEU A 48 8.38 -1.58 -5.46
C LEU A 48 6.89 -1.69 -5.15
N SER A 49 6.10 -2.07 -6.13
CA SER A 49 4.65 -2.21 -6.00
C SER A 49 4.24 -3.58 -5.46
N ASP A 50 5.05 -4.20 -4.61
CA ASP A 50 4.70 -5.45 -3.93
C ASP A 50 3.51 -5.25 -3.00
N LEU A 51 2.68 -6.28 -2.79
CA LEU A 51 1.47 -6.17 -1.97
C LEU A 51 1.77 -5.66 -0.54
N ARG A 52 2.89 -6.11 0.04
CA ARG A 52 3.37 -5.68 1.37
C ARG A 52 3.83 -4.22 1.43
N ASN A 53 4.01 -3.55 0.29
CA ASN A 53 4.39 -2.14 0.20
C ASN A 53 3.22 -1.23 -0.23
N LEU A 54 2.02 -1.78 -0.45
CA LEU A 54 0.83 -1.03 -0.82
C LEU A 54 -0.13 -0.97 0.36
N ALA A 55 -0.63 0.22 0.67
CA ALA A 55 -1.68 0.43 1.66
C ALA A 55 -2.88 1.15 1.02
N CYS A 56 -4.09 0.63 1.18
CA CYS A 56 -5.29 1.37 0.80
C CYS A 56 -5.55 2.49 1.81
N LEU A 57 -5.62 3.74 1.35
CA LEU A 57 -5.83 4.91 2.18
C LEU A 57 -6.94 5.79 1.63
N CYS A 58 -7.64 6.46 2.54
CA CYS A 58 -8.48 7.59 2.15
C CYS A 58 -7.61 8.82 1.82
N MET A 59 -8.15 9.79 1.08
CA MET A 59 -7.40 10.99 0.66
C MET A 59 -6.76 11.74 1.84
N GLN A 60 -7.46 11.85 2.96
CA GLN A 60 -6.94 12.55 4.15
C GLN A 60 -5.72 11.84 4.73
N CYS A 61 -5.82 10.53 4.96
CA CYS A 61 -4.73 9.71 5.48
C CYS A 61 -3.56 9.62 4.48
N HIS A 62 -3.87 9.56 3.18
CA HIS A 62 -2.85 9.57 2.12
C HIS A 62 -2.01 10.86 2.15
N ASN A 63 -2.65 12.01 2.31
CA ASN A 63 -1.93 13.29 2.42
C ASN A 63 -1.07 13.37 3.70
N GLN A 64 -1.56 12.85 4.83
CA GLN A 64 -0.79 12.79 6.06
C GLN A 64 0.44 11.87 5.92
N ALA A 65 0.33 10.77 5.19
CA ALA A 65 1.44 9.85 4.91
C ALA A 65 2.57 10.49 4.07
N HIS A 66 2.29 11.61 3.39
CA HIS A 66 3.29 12.43 2.71
C HIS A 66 3.72 13.69 3.52
N GLY A 67 3.04 13.99 4.62
CA GLY A 67 3.22 15.21 5.41
C GLY A 67 4.19 15.05 6.59
N VAL A 68 3.97 15.87 7.61
CA VAL A 68 4.85 15.94 8.80
C VAL A 68 4.91 14.64 9.60
N PHE A 69 3.88 13.81 9.53
CA PHE A 69 3.78 12.51 10.23
C PHE A 69 4.20 11.33 9.36
N ALA A 70 4.82 11.57 8.19
CA ALA A 70 5.15 10.53 7.23
C ALA A 70 6.00 9.39 7.83
N LYS A 71 6.91 9.70 8.76
CA LYS A 71 7.80 8.71 9.38
C LYS A 71 7.02 7.77 10.31
N GLU A 72 6.19 8.32 11.18
CA GLU A 72 5.36 7.58 12.12
C GLU A 72 4.31 6.76 11.36
N ILE A 73 3.63 7.36 10.39
CA ILE A 73 2.63 6.69 9.56
C ILE A 73 3.28 5.56 8.77
N ARG A 74 4.46 5.78 8.17
CA ARG A 74 5.18 4.72 7.46
C ARG A 74 5.47 3.51 8.35
N LYS A 75 5.96 3.74 9.57
CA LYS A 75 6.23 2.66 10.52
C LYS A 75 4.95 1.87 10.82
N HIS A 76 3.87 2.57 11.15
CA HIS A 76 2.59 1.95 11.44
C HIS A 76 2.06 1.15 10.23
N LEU A 77 2.12 1.71 9.02
CA LEU A 77 1.68 1.05 7.80
C LEU A 77 2.48 -0.21 7.49
N LEU A 78 3.81 -0.20 7.68
CA LEU A 78 4.62 -1.40 7.48
C LEU A 78 4.17 -2.54 8.40
N GLU A 79 3.95 -2.24 9.68
CA GLU A 79 3.50 -3.25 10.65
C GLU A 79 2.09 -3.77 10.35
N GLU A 80 1.16 -2.88 9.99
CA GLU A 80 -0.23 -3.22 9.70
C GLU A 80 -0.36 -4.02 8.40
N ILE A 81 0.32 -3.58 7.34
CA ILE A 81 0.23 -4.22 6.03
C ILE A 81 0.90 -5.60 6.02
N GLU A 82 1.96 -5.79 6.81
CA GLU A 82 2.56 -7.11 7.00
C GLU A 82 1.53 -8.12 7.54
N LYS A 83 0.87 -7.77 8.65
CA LYS A 83 -0.15 -8.64 9.29
C LYS A 83 -1.31 -8.96 8.36
N ARG A 84 -1.87 -7.93 7.71
CA ARG A 84 -2.99 -8.11 6.77
C ARG A 84 -2.61 -8.97 5.58
N THR A 85 -1.37 -8.85 5.10
CA THR A 85 -0.91 -9.63 3.96
C THR A 85 -0.72 -11.10 4.36
N ASP A 86 -0.18 -11.37 5.54
CA ASP A 86 -0.07 -12.74 6.06
C ASP A 86 -1.45 -13.41 6.21
N GLU A 87 -2.46 -12.68 6.69
CA GLU A 87 -3.82 -13.18 6.82
C GLU A 87 -4.46 -13.44 5.45
N TYR A 88 -4.33 -12.50 4.52
CA TYR A 88 -4.84 -12.64 3.16
C TYR A 88 -4.22 -13.83 2.42
N GLU A 89 -2.90 -14.02 2.51
CA GLU A 89 -2.20 -15.14 1.88
C GLU A 89 -2.63 -16.49 2.47
N LYS A 90 -2.94 -16.56 3.77
CA LYS A 90 -3.46 -17.79 4.41
C LYS A 90 -4.87 -18.15 3.94
N MET A 91 -5.71 -17.17 3.63
CA MET A 91 -7.09 -17.41 3.19
C MET A 91 -7.20 -17.84 1.73
N GLN A 92 -6.15 -17.63 0.93
CA GLN A 92 -6.10 -17.99 -0.50
C GLN A 92 -5.49 -19.37 -0.76
N ASN A 93 -4.98 -20.03 0.29
CA ASN A 93 -4.46 -21.41 0.26
C ASN A 93 -5.51 -22.40 0.76
#